data_AF-A0AAW8BAZ7-F1
#
_entry.id   AF-A0AAW8BAZ7-F1
#
_cell.length_a   1.000
_cell.length_b   1.000
_cell.length_c   1.000
_cell.angle_alpha   90.00
_cell.angle_beta   90.00
_cell.angle_gamma   90.00
#
_symmetry.space_group_name_H-M   'P 1'
#
loop_
_entity.id
_entity.type
_entity.pdbx_description
1 polymer ?
#
loop_
_entity_poly.entity_id
_entity_poly.type
_entity_poly.pdbx_seq_one_letter_code
_entity_poly.pdbx_strand_id
1 'polypeptide(L)' 'MWRHPAHEQTSFRQVLDEVRAQRAEDLLADGVTVEQAARRVGYSNTPAFTAAFRRWKGMSPREYLRDTAIKRPNPD' A
#
# COMPACT_ATOMS: atom_id res chain seq x y z
N MET A 1 1.10 32.90 24.13
CA MET A 1 0.26 31.69 23.97
C MET A 1 0.66 31.03 22.67
N TRP A 2 1.62 30.10 22.70
CA TRP A 2 2.09 29.39 21.50
C TRP A 2 1.48 27.99 21.52
N ARG A 3 0.56 27.70 20.59
CA ARG A 3 0.14 26.34 20.29
C ARG A 3 1.32 25.68 19.56
N HIS A 4 1.97 24.72 20.20
CA HIS A 4 2.89 23.81 19.51
C HIS A 4 2.05 22.61 19.05
N PRO A 5 1.64 22.50 17.78
CA PRO A 5 0.94 21.33 17.31
C PRO A 5 1.95 20.17 17.26
N ALA A 6 1.54 19.00 17.75
CA ALA A 6 2.33 17.77 17.82
C ALA A 6 2.68 17.20 16.42
N HIS A 7 3.53 17.88 15.66
CA HIS A 7 3.87 17.51 14.28
C HIS A 7 4.97 16.45 14.16
N GLU A 8 5.77 16.20 15.19
CA GLU A 8 6.95 15.33 15.07
C GLU A 8 6.63 13.82 15.04
N GLN A 9 5.48 13.37 15.53
CA GLN A 9 5.13 11.95 15.50
C GLN A 9 4.44 11.51 14.19
N THR A 10 3.85 12.45 13.46
CA THR A 10 3.13 12.17 12.21
C THR A 10 4.09 11.90 11.07
N SER A 11 5.24 12.56 11.04
CA SER A 11 6.21 12.44 9.95
C SER A 11 6.80 11.03 9.83
N PHE A 12 7.22 10.39 10.95
CA PHE A 12 7.76 9.04 10.89
C PHE A 12 6.73 8.00 10.43
N ARG A 13 5.48 8.11 10.92
CA ARG A 13 4.39 7.23 10.50
C ARG A 13 4.04 7.43 9.03
N GLN A 14 4.12 8.66 8.52
CA GLN A 14 3.88 8.98 7.10
C GLN A 14 4.97 8.41 6.21
N VAL A 15 6.25 8.55 6.59
CA VAL A 15 7.37 7.96 5.84
C VAL A 15 7.26 6.43 5.83
N LEU A 16 6.90 5.80 6.95
CA LEU A 16 6.65 4.35 6.98
C LEU A 16 5.47 3.93 6.10
N ASP A 17 4.39 4.70 6.10
CA ASP A 17 3.24 4.53 5.23
C ASP A 17 3.67 4.53 3.75
N GLU A 18 4.48 5.52 3.37
CA GLU A 18 4.93 5.75 2.01
C GLU A 18 5.84 4.61 1.54
N VAL A 19 6.78 4.17 2.39
CA VAL A 19 7.65 3.01 2.11
C VAL A 19 6.82 1.72 1.98
N ARG A 20 5.82 1.52 2.84
CA ARG A 20 4.93 0.35 2.75
C ARG A 20 4.07 0.39 1.50
N ALA A 21 3.56 1.56 1.13
CA ALA A 21 2.79 1.76 -0.10
C ALA A 21 3.65 1.43 -1.32
N GLN A 22 4.86 1.99 -1.40
CA GLN A 22 5.77 1.74 -2.52
C GLN A 22 6.15 0.26 -2.65
N ARG A 23 6.41 -0.42 -1.51
CA ARG A 23 6.69 -1.87 -1.49
C ARG A 23 5.48 -2.68 -1.93
N ALA A 24 4.29 -2.31 -1.47
CA ALA A 24 3.06 -2.98 -1.85
C ALA A 24 2.78 -2.87 -3.35
N GLU A 25 2.99 -1.70 -3.93
CA GLU A 25 2.84 -1.47 -5.38
C GLU A 25 3.77 -2.34 -6.21
N ASP A 26 5.06 -2.37 -5.85
CA ASP A 26 6.07 -3.19 -6.53
C ASP A 26 5.68 -4.67 -6.53
N LEU A 27 5.24 -5.18 -5.37
CA LEU A 27 4.75 -6.55 -5.23
C LEU A 27 3.52 -6.83 -6.10
N LEU A 28 2.54 -5.92 -6.11
CA LEU A 28 1.34 -6.07 -6.91
C LEU A 28 1.66 -6.00 -8.42
N ALA A 29 2.60 -5.14 -8.83
CA ALA A 29 3.07 -5.04 -10.21
C ALA A 29 3.81 -6.30 -10.68
N ASP A 30 4.56 -6.94 -9.79
CA ASP A 30 5.21 -8.25 -10.00
C ASP A 30 4.18 -9.39 -10.17
N GLY A 31 2.91 -9.13 -9.84
CA GLY A 31 1.80 -10.10 -9.98
C GLY A 31 1.57 -10.93 -8.72
N VAL A 32 2.15 -10.50 -7.60
CA VAL A 32 1.91 -11.10 -6.29
C VAL A 32 0.46 -10.81 -5.89
N THR A 33 -0.20 -11.80 -5.27
CA THR A 33 -1.59 -11.63 -4.82
C THR A 33 -1.68 -10.63 -3.66
N VAL A 34 -2.84 -9.97 -3.51
CA VAL A 34 -3.10 -9.00 -2.43
C VAL A 34 -2.77 -9.57 -1.04
N GLU A 35 -3.10 -10.84 -0.80
CA GLU A 35 -2.83 -11.51 0.46
C GLU A 35 -1.32 -11.69 0.72
N GLN A 36 -0.56 -12.04 -0.31
CA GLN A 36 0.88 -12.19 -0.20
C GLN A 36 1.57 -10.83 -0.05
N ALA A 37 1.10 -9.80 -0.77
CA ALA A 37 1.55 -8.43 -0.60
C ALA A 37 1.31 -7.94 0.85
N ALA A 38 0.11 -8.18 1.39
CA ALA A 38 -0.25 -7.85 2.78
C ALA A 38 0.72 -8.49 3.79
N ARG A 39 1.00 -9.79 3.66
CA ARG A 39 1.95 -10.49 4.53
C ARG A 39 3.38 -9.93 4.42
N ARG A 40 3.83 -9.62 3.21
CA ARG A 40 5.18 -9.08 2.95
C ARG A 40 5.38 -7.65 3.48
N VAL A 41 4.34 -6.83 3.50
CA VAL A 41 4.39 -5.47 4.07
C VAL A 41 4.05 -5.40 5.57
N GLY A 42 3.82 -6.56 6.21
CA GLY A 42 3.66 -6.67 7.66
C GLY A 42 2.22 -6.56 8.17
N TYR A 43 1.21 -6.82 7.33
CA TYR A 43 -0.19 -6.90 7.73
C TYR A 43 -0.62 -8.35 7.93
N SER A 44 -1.37 -8.61 9.00
CA SER A 44 -1.85 -9.96 9.32
C SER A 44 -2.90 -10.45 8.32
N ASN A 45 -3.78 -9.56 7.85
CA ASN A 45 -4.90 -9.92 6.98
C ASN A 45 -5.11 -8.89 5.86
N THR A 46 -5.56 -9.39 4.72
CA THR A 46 -5.96 -8.64 3.52
C THR A 46 -6.88 -7.43 3.78
N PRO A 47 -7.94 -7.50 4.61
CA PRO A 47 -8.79 -6.33 4.91
C PRO A 47 -8.04 -5.18 5.59
N ALA A 48 -7.14 -5.46 6.55
CA ALA A 48 -6.35 -4.43 7.22
C ALA A 48 -5.39 -3.74 6.23
N PHE A 49 -4.75 -4.53 5.38
CA PHE A 49 -3.93 -4.03 4.28
C PHE A 49 -4.75 -3.21 3.28
N THR A 50 -5.97 -3.63 2.93
CA THR A 50 -6.82 -2.95 1.95
C THR A 50 -7.23 -1.57 2.44
N ALA A 51 -7.61 -1.45 3.72
CA ALA A 51 -7.92 -0.16 4.33
C ALA A 51 -6.71 0.78 4.35
N ALA A 52 -5.52 0.26 4.67
CA ALA A 52 -4.28 1.03 4.66
C ALA A 52 -3.88 1.45 3.24
N PHE A 53 -3.85 0.51 2.29
CA PHE A 53 -3.50 0.75 0.90
C PHE A 53 -4.43 1.79 0.25
N ARG A 54 -5.74 1.73 0.53
CA ARG A 54 -6.70 2.73 0.05
C ARG A 54 -6.44 4.12 0.65
N ARG A 55 -6.00 4.21 1.90
CA ARG A 55 -5.60 5.47 2.52
C ARG A 55 -4.34 6.06 1.86
N TRP A 56 -3.42 5.23 1.41
CA TRP A 56 -2.16 5.65 0.78
C TRP A 56 -2.31 6.01 -0.69
N LYS A 57 -2.99 5.15 -1.46
CA LYS A 57 -3.09 5.24 -2.93
C LYS A 57 -4.41 5.82 -3.42
N GLY A 58 -5.40 5.98 -2.54
CA GLY A 58 -6.75 6.42 -2.90
C GLY A 58 -7.62 5.35 -3.55
N MET A 59 -7.06 4.18 -3.89
CA MET A 59 -7.76 3.07 -4.56
C MET A 59 -7.51 1.74 -3.86
N SER A 60 -8.36 0.75 -4.12
CA SER A 60 -8.20 -0.58 -3.54
C SER A 60 -7.08 -1.35 -4.26
N PRO A 61 -6.32 -2.24 -3.57
CA PRO A 61 -5.28 -3.05 -4.21
C PRO A 61 -5.84 -3.98 -5.30
N ARG A 62 -7.12 -4.36 -5.23
CA ARG A 62 -7.81 -5.07 -6.31
C ARG A 62 -7.99 -4.23 -7.58
N GLU A 63 -8.28 -2.94 -7.43
CA GLU A 63 -8.42 -2.01 -8.56
C GLU A 63 -7.05 -1.78 -9.20
N TYR A 64 -6.01 -1.61 -8.38
CA TYR A 64 -4.62 -1.53 -8.83
C TYR A 64 -4.18 -2.81 -9.57
N LEU A 65 -4.52 -4.00 -9.06
CA LEU A 65 -4.25 -5.26 -9.75
C LEU A 65 -5.00 -5.37 -11.08
N ARG A 66 -6.23 -4.89 -11.15
CA ARG A 66 -6.99 -4.90 -12.41
C ARG A 66 -6.33 -3.99 -13.43
N ASP A 67 -5.88 -2.80 -13.04
CA ASP A 67 -5.17 -1.86 -13.91
C ASP A 67 -3.82 -2.44 -14.39
N THR A 68 -3.03 -3.00 -13.47
CA THR A 68 -1.73 -3.60 -13.79
C THR A 68 -1.86 -4.90 -14.60
N ALA A 69 -2.87 -5.72 -14.37
CA ALA A 69 -3.16 -6.91 -15.17
C ALA A 69 -3.60 -6.57 -16.60
N ILE A 70 -4.31 -5.46 -16.81
CA ILE A 70 -4.61 -4.94 -18.15
C ILE A 70 -3.30 -4.50 -18.84
N LYS A 71 -2.33 -4.00 -18.07
CA LYS A 71 -1.06 -3.45 -18.57
C LYS A 71 0.04 -4.49 -18.81
N ARG A 72 -0.03 -5.68 -18.18
CA ARG A 72 0.83 -6.83 -18.48
C ARG A 72 0.12 -7.77 -19.45
N PRO A 73 0.40 -7.71 -20.77
CA PRO A 73 0.02 -8.83 -21.63
C PRO A 73 0.73 -10.08 -21.10
N ASN A 74 -0.06 -11.13 -20.89
CA ASN A 74 0.39 -12.45 -20.45
C ASN A 74 1.65 -12.88 -21.22
N PRO A 75 2.83 -13.06 -20.59
CA PRO A 75 3.84 -13.92 -21.20
C PRO A 75 3.28 -15.34 -21.15
N ASP A 76 3.20 -15.96 -22.31
CA ASP A 76 2.93 -17.37 -22.55
C ASP A 76 3.66 -18.33 -21.59
#